data_AF-A0A7C5HY13-F1
#
_entry.id   AF-A0A7C5HY13-F1
#
_cell.length_a   1.000
_cell.length_b   1.000
_cell.length_c   1.000
_cell.angle_alpha   90.00
_cell.angle_beta   90.00
_cell.angle_gamma   90.00
#
_symmetry.space_group_name_H-M   'P 1'
#
loop_
_entity.id
_entity.type
_entity.pdbx_description
1 polymer ?
#
loop_
_entity_poly.entity_id
_entity_poly.type
_entity_poly.pdbx_seq_one_letter_code
_entity_poly.pdbx_strand_id
1 'polypeptide(L)'
;MIESNYQREFEKIAEYYEKSGGDASRFLRRDIVSIIVSGDKVIGRNTVEGVELKAKGLENGVEIWLEVKDGIQVENPIHLCTG
;
A
#
# COMPACT_ATOMS: atom_id res chain seq x y z
N MET A 1 4.79 -8.69 0.30
CA MET A 1 5.63 -9.18 1.43
C MET A 1 6.23 -7.95 2.07
N ILE A 2 5.97 -7.69 3.36
CA ILE A 2 6.50 -6.51 4.06
C ILE A 2 7.97 -6.80 4.35
N GLU A 3 8.88 -5.93 3.92
CA GLU A 3 10.30 -6.07 4.25
C GLU A 3 10.48 -5.99 5.78
N SER A 4 11.31 -6.86 6.36
CA SER A 4 11.37 -7.07 7.82
C SER A 4 11.72 -5.80 8.62
N ASN A 5 12.35 -4.81 8.00
CA ASN A 5 12.74 -3.55 8.65
C ASN A 5 11.55 -2.59 8.89
N TYR A 6 10.38 -2.87 8.30
CA TYR A 6 9.21 -1.99 8.32
C TYR A 6 7.99 -2.61 9.02
N GLN A 7 8.15 -3.82 9.58
CA GLN A 7 7.08 -4.53 10.26
C GLN A 7 6.51 -3.73 11.44
N ARG A 8 7.39 -3.07 12.23
CA ARG A 8 6.96 -2.23 13.37
C ARG A 8 6.24 -0.94 12.94
N GLU A 9 6.61 -0.35 11.82
CA GLU A 9 5.89 0.82 11.29
C GLU A 9 4.53 0.43 10.75
N PHE A 10 4.46 -0.68 10.02
CA PHE A 10 3.20 -1.24 9.56
C PHE A 10 2.27 -1.59 10.73
N GLU A 11 2.78 -2.23 11.78
CA GLU A 11 2.03 -2.54 13.01
C GLU A 11 1.48 -1.28 13.68
N LYS A 12 2.26 -0.19 13.75
CA LYS A 12 1.78 1.09 14.30
C LYS A 12 0.70 1.72 13.43
N ILE A 13 0.87 1.72 12.10
CA ILE A 13 -0.15 2.25 11.17
C ILE A 13 -1.45 1.46 11.29
N ALA A 14 -1.35 0.13 11.34
CA ALA A 14 -2.49 -0.75 11.58
C ALA A 14 -3.19 -0.42 12.92
N GLU A 15 -2.41 -0.29 14.00
CA GLU A 15 -2.92 0.04 15.34
C GLU A 15 -3.66 1.40 15.36
N TYR A 16 -3.09 2.45 14.77
CA TYR A 16 -3.73 3.78 14.73
C TYR A 16 -4.97 3.81 13.83
N TYR A 17 -4.98 3.05 12.73
CA TYR A 17 -6.13 2.93 11.86
C TYR A 17 -7.30 2.22 12.57
N GLU A 18 -7.02 1.13 13.29
CA GLU A 18 -8.01 0.46 14.14
C GLU A 18 -8.58 1.38 15.21
N LYS A 19 -7.72 2.13 15.90
CA LYS A 19 -8.13 3.12 16.91
C LYS A 19 -9.01 4.24 16.34
N SER A 20 -8.89 4.53 15.05
CA SER A 20 -9.69 5.54 14.34
C SER A 20 -11.03 4.99 13.83
N GLY A 21 -11.37 3.73 14.15
CA GLY A 21 -12.57 3.04 13.69
C GLY A 21 -12.41 2.37 12.32
N GLY A 22 -11.19 2.32 11.78
CA GLY A 22 -10.84 1.57 10.59
C GLY A 22 -10.63 0.07 10.88
N ASP A 23 -10.58 -0.74 9.84
CA ASP A 23 -10.29 -2.18 9.94
C ASP A 23 -8.91 -2.46 9.32
N ALA A 24 -7.88 -2.66 10.15
CA ALA A 24 -6.52 -2.86 9.66
C ALA A 24 -6.28 -4.22 9.01
N SER A 25 -7.19 -5.18 9.19
CA SER A 25 -7.16 -6.43 8.42
C SER A 25 -7.30 -6.14 6.91
N ARG A 26 -7.89 -4.99 6.53
CA ARG A 26 -7.97 -4.53 5.15
C ARG A 26 -6.62 -4.11 4.55
N PHE A 27 -5.63 -3.70 5.34
CA PHE A 27 -4.27 -3.49 4.81
C PHE A 27 -3.58 -4.80 4.45
N LEU A 28 -3.96 -5.89 5.11
CA LEU A 28 -3.41 -7.23 4.91
C LEU A 28 -4.19 -8.05 3.87
N ARG A 29 -5.27 -7.48 3.33
CA ARG A 29 -6.03 -8.09 2.24
C ARG A 29 -5.14 -8.23 1.01
N ARG A 30 -4.98 -9.48 0.57
CA ARG A 30 -4.17 -9.82 -0.61
C ARG A 30 -4.92 -9.58 -1.92
N ASP A 31 -6.22 -9.39 -1.85
CA ASP A 31 -7.14 -9.22 -3.00
C ASP A 31 -7.41 -7.74 -3.34
N ILE A 32 -6.65 -6.81 -2.76
CA ILE A 32 -6.70 -5.38 -3.09
C ILE A 32 -5.31 -4.87 -3.47
N VAL A 33 -5.24 -3.85 -4.31
CA VAL A 33 -3.99 -3.14 -4.55
C VAL A 33 -3.79 -2.16 -3.40
N SER A 34 -2.61 -2.17 -2.77
CA SER A 34 -2.30 -1.25 -1.68
C SER A 34 -0.87 -0.75 -1.73
N ILE A 35 -0.64 0.49 -1.31
CA ILE A 35 0.69 1.02 -1.04
C ILE A 35 0.66 1.90 0.21
N ILE A 36 1.71 1.78 1.02
CA ILE A 36 1.90 2.54 2.25
C ILE A 36 3.23 3.27 2.12
N VAL A 37 3.18 4.58 2.19
CA VAL A 37 4.32 5.49 2.14
C VAL A 37 4.41 6.24 3.46
N SER A 38 5.63 6.41 3.97
CA SER A 38 5.96 7.25 5.13
C SER A 38 7.11 8.16 4.73
N GLY A 39 6.82 9.46 4.62
CA GLY A 39 7.80 10.44 4.11
C GLY A 39 8.23 10.13 2.68
N ASP A 40 9.52 9.87 2.50
CA ASP A 40 10.19 9.52 1.24
C ASP A 40 10.33 8.00 1.00
N LYS A 41 9.68 7.18 1.85
CA LYS A 41 9.87 5.71 1.84
C LYS A 41 8.58 4.94 1.64
N VAL A 42 8.68 3.87 0.84
CA VAL A 42 7.61 2.87 0.71
C VAL A 42 7.80 1.81 1.80
N ILE A 43 6.82 1.71 2.69
CA ILE A 43 6.83 0.82 3.86
C ILE A 43 6.17 -0.53 3.52
N GLY A 44 5.22 -0.52 2.59
CA GLY A 44 4.54 -1.73 2.16
C GLY A 44 3.82 -1.53 0.83
N ARG A 45 3.70 -2.61 0.06
CA ARG A 45 2.85 -2.65 -1.14
C ARG A 45 2.28 -4.04 -1.39
N ASN A 46 1.08 -4.07 -1.97
CA ASN A 46 0.42 -5.24 -2.51
C ASN A 46 -0.16 -4.90 -3.89
N THR A 47 -0.21 -5.90 -4.77
CA THR A 47 -0.90 -5.78 -6.05
C THR A 47 -1.75 -7.02 -6.30
N VAL A 48 -2.62 -6.95 -7.29
CA VAL A 48 -3.47 -8.05 -7.76
C VAL A 48 -3.15 -8.36 -9.22
N GLU A 49 -3.67 -9.48 -9.72
CA GLU A 49 -3.50 -9.85 -11.12
C GLU A 49 -4.02 -8.75 -12.06
N GLY A 50 -3.24 -8.45 -13.10
CA GLY A 50 -3.62 -7.41 -14.08
C GLY A 50 -3.34 -5.97 -13.66
N VAL A 51 -2.89 -5.72 -12.42
CA VAL A 51 -2.45 -4.39 -11.96
C VAL A 51 -0.95 -4.39 -11.68
N GLU A 52 -0.25 -3.44 -12.29
CA GLU A 52 1.17 -3.20 -12.05
C GLU A 52 1.35 -1.98 -11.17
N LEU A 53 2.13 -2.15 -10.10
CA LEU A 53 2.43 -1.10 -9.12
C LEU A 53 3.94 -0.98 -8.95
N LYS A 54 4.50 0.12 -9.46
CA LYS A 54 5.89 0.51 -9.28
C LYS A 54 5.97 1.73 -8.37
N ALA A 55 7.01 1.78 -7.55
CA ALA A 55 7.28 2.95 -6.72
C ALA A 55 8.78 3.18 -6.62
N LYS A 56 9.17 4.45 -6.55
CA LYS A 56 10.56 4.90 -6.47
C LYS A 56 10.66 6.00 -5.41
N GLY A 57 11.55 5.82 -4.44
CA GLY A 57 11.90 6.88 -3.49
C GLY A 57 12.64 8.02 -4.19
N LEU A 58 12.31 9.25 -3.78
CA LEU A 58 12.96 10.50 -4.19
C LEU A 58 13.55 11.17 -2.94
N GLU A 59 14.35 12.23 -3.11
CA GLU A 59 14.96 12.94 -1.98
C GLU A 59 13.92 13.49 -0.98
N ASN A 60 12.74 13.91 -1.46
CA ASN A 60 11.69 14.51 -0.65
C ASN A 60 10.29 13.95 -1.00
N GLY A 61 10.20 12.65 -1.30
CA GLY A 61 8.92 12.02 -1.60
C GLY A 61 9.04 10.67 -2.29
N VAL A 62 7.93 10.22 -2.86
CA VAL A 62 7.86 8.95 -3.60
C VAL A 62 7.13 9.17 -4.91
N GLU A 63 7.68 8.64 -6.00
CA GLU A 63 7.01 8.55 -7.29
C GLU A 63 6.36 7.17 -7.42
N ILE A 64 5.05 7.14 -7.73
CA ILE A 64 4.27 5.92 -7.83
C ILE A 64 3.69 5.84 -9.24
N TRP A 65 3.90 4.70 -9.90
CA TRP A 65 3.21 4.35 -11.15
C TRP A 65 2.29 3.18 -10.90
N LEU A 66 1.01 3.40 -11.20
CA LEU A 66 -0.04 2.41 -11.11
C LEU A 66 -0.67 2.25 -12.48
N GLU A 67 -0.58 1.04 -13.03
CA GLU A 67 -1.09 0.70 -14.34
C GLU A 67 -2.08 -0.46 -14.22
N VAL A 68 -3.30 -0.24 -14.70
CA VAL A 68 -4.30 -1.30 -14.87
C VAL A 68 -4.21 -1.73 -16.33
N LYS A 69 -3.88 -3.00 -16.58
CA LYS A 69 -3.73 -3.51 -17.94
C LYS A 69 -5.05 -3.47 -18.70
N ASP A 70 -4.97 -3.41 -20.03
CA ASP A 70 -6.13 -3.41 -20.91
C ASP A 70 -7.08 -4.57 -20.62
N GLY A 71 -8.37 -4.26 -20.53
CA GLY A 71 -9.43 -5.24 -20.28
C GLY A 71 -9.51 -5.76 -18.84
N ILE A 72 -8.65 -5.30 -17.93
CA ILE A 72 -8.73 -5.66 -16.51
C ILE A 72 -9.77 -4.79 -15.81
N GLN A 73 -10.71 -5.43 -15.13
CA GLN A 73 -11.61 -4.81 -14.18
C GLN A 73 -11.08 -5.02 -12.76
N VAL A 74 -10.91 -3.92 -12.02
CA VAL A 74 -10.46 -3.98 -10.62
C VAL A 74 -11.68 -4.11 -9.72
N GLU A 75 -11.85 -5.27 -9.11
CA GLU A 75 -13.03 -5.62 -8.29
C GLU A 75 -13.11 -4.87 -6.95
N ASN A 76 -11.95 -4.48 -6.39
CA ASN A 76 -11.85 -3.85 -5.08
C ASN A 76 -11.19 -2.46 -5.18
N PRO A 77 -11.53 -1.50 -4.30
CA PRO A 77 -10.85 -0.22 -4.25
C PRO A 77 -9.34 -0.36 -4.06
N ILE A 78 -8.59 0.50 -4.76
CA ILE A 78 -7.15 0.65 -4.58
C ILE A 78 -6.91 1.54 -3.36
N HIS A 79 -6.07 1.08 -2.42
CA HIS A 79 -5.76 1.81 -1.20
C HIS A 79 -4.38 2.46 -1.26
N LEU A 80 -4.35 3.79 -1.27
CA LEU A 80 -3.11 4.58 -1.24
C LEU A 80 -3.03 5.28 0.12
N CYS A 81 -2.08 4.87 0.98
CA CYS A 81 -1.79 5.52 2.25
C CYS A 81 -0.44 6.22 2.13
N THR A 82 -0.41 7.54 2.25
CA THR A 82 0.81 8.36 2.09
C THR A 82 1.29 8.98 3.40
N GLY A 83 0.98 8.34 4.53
CA GLY A 83 1.05 8.97 5.85
C GLY A 83 0.01 10.05 6.01
#